data_AF-A0A4R5BW57-F1
#
_entry.id   AF-A0A4R5BW57-F1
#
_cell.length_a   1.000
_cell.length_b   1.000
_cell.length_c   1.000
_cell.angle_alpha   90.00
_cell.angle_beta   90.00
_cell.angle_gamma   90.00
#
_symmetry.space_group_name_H-M   'P 1'
#
loop_
_entity.id
_entity.type
_entity.pdbx_description
1 polymer ?
#
loop_
_entity_poly.entity_id
_entity_poly.type
_entity_poly.pdbx_seq_one_letter_code
_entity_poly.pdbx_strand_id
1 'polypeptide(L)'
;MTGVPDRAGGGGPLARLLAELEADCSLCGGTGTTPNERWLEWHRRAGELVAVAQAARRAHELRPAPAPAAVAPVTAPDRVAGAEPAIVAAVERAIDDHMQARPSEPEEDRCAACQGLGRELTAAGRQFAELLARHGFVRRP
;
A
#
# COMPACT_ATOMS: atom_id res chain seq x y z
N MET A 1 11.90 -23.77 -50.09
CA MET A 1 12.00 -23.68 -48.62
C MET A 1 12.93 -22.53 -48.26
N THR A 2 12.42 -21.31 -48.33
CA THR A 2 13.15 -20.10 -47.92
C THR A 2 12.80 -19.83 -46.47
N GLY A 3 13.80 -20.02 -45.59
CA GLY A 3 13.69 -19.74 -44.17
C GLY A 3 13.36 -18.29 -43.94
N VAL A 4 12.27 -18.06 -43.21
CA VAL A 4 11.94 -16.77 -42.60
C VAL A 4 13.00 -16.52 -41.52
N PRO A 5 13.77 -15.43 -41.56
CA PRO A 5 14.65 -15.12 -40.45
C PRO A 5 13.81 -14.73 -39.24
N ASP A 6 14.08 -15.47 -38.18
CA ASP A 6 13.61 -15.34 -36.82
C ASP A 6 13.69 -13.88 -36.35
N ARG A 7 12.54 -13.28 -36.00
CA ARG A 7 12.51 -12.00 -35.29
C ARG A 7 12.89 -12.25 -33.84
N ALA A 8 14.19 -12.39 -33.61
CA ALA A 8 14.76 -12.34 -32.27
C ALA A 8 14.50 -10.95 -31.67
N GLY A 9 13.52 -10.88 -30.78
CA GLY A 9 13.14 -9.70 -30.02
C GLY A 9 14.24 -9.29 -29.06
N GLY A 10 15.00 -8.29 -29.45
CA GLY A 10 15.88 -7.51 -28.58
C GLY A 10 15.91 -6.09 -29.14
N GLY A 11 15.35 -5.14 -28.38
CA GLY A 11 15.02 -3.79 -28.84
C GLY A 11 16.08 -3.18 -29.77
N GLY A 12 15.61 -2.56 -30.86
CA GLY A 12 16.47 -1.96 -31.88
C GLY A 12 17.40 -0.88 -31.32
N PRO A 13 18.30 -0.31 -32.16
CA PRO A 13 19.31 0.66 -31.72
C PRO A 13 18.76 1.82 -30.88
N LEU A 14 17.54 2.28 -31.20
CA LEU A 14 16.84 3.32 -30.44
C LEU A 14 16.45 2.88 -29.02
N ALA A 15 15.97 1.64 -28.85
CA ALA A 15 15.58 1.13 -27.54
C ALA A 15 16.80 0.98 -26.61
N ARG A 16 17.95 0.58 -27.16
CA ARG A 16 19.22 0.55 -26.43
C ARG A 16 19.67 1.94 -26.03
N LEU A 17 19.58 2.91 -26.95
CA LEU A 17 19.88 4.30 -26.64
C LEU A 17 18.98 4.84 -25.52
N LEU A 18 17.67 4.60 -25.58
CA LEU A 18 16.74 5.02 -24.52
C LEU A 18 17.08 4.39 -23.17
N ALA A 19 17.47 3.13 -23.13
CA ALA A 19 17.90 2.45 -21.89
C ALA A 19 19.18 3.04 -21.26
N GLU A 20 20.04 3.70 -22.05
CA GLU A 20 21.21 4.43 -21.53
C GLU A 20 20.86 5.85 -21.03
N LEU A 21 19.81 6.45 -21.60
CA LEU A 21 19.40 7.83 -21.30
C LEU A 21 18.38 7.92 -20.18
N GLU A 22 17.57 6.89 -19.98
CA GLU A 22 16.49 6.84 -19.00
C GLU A 22 16.67 5.66 -18.04
N ALA A 23 16.39 5.90 -16.76
CA ALA A 23 16.30 4.88 -15.75
C ALA A 23 14.90 4.88 -15.13
N ASP A 24 14.53 3.78 -14.48
CA ASP A 24 13.36 3.78 -13.61
C ASP A 24 13.54 4.81 -12.50
N CYS A 25 12.48 5.58 -12.24
CA CYS A 25 12.50 6.57 -11.20
C CYS A 25 12.75 5.90 -9.85
N SER A 26 13.81 6.34 -9.17
CA SER A 26 14.28 5.72 -7.93
C SER A 26 13.27 5.73 -6.78
N LEU A 27 12.32 6.68 -6.79
CA LEU A 27 11.28 6.77 -5.76
C LEU A 27 10.09 5.84 -5.99
N CYS A 28 9.65 5.67 -7.24
CA CYS A 28 8.47 4.85 -7.55
C CYS A 28 8.82 3.51 -8.22
N GLY A 29 10.10 3.24 -8.49
CA GLY A 29 10.57 2.00 -9.10
C GLY A 29 10.00 1.74 -10.49
N GLY A 30 9.68 2.78 -11.26
CA GLY A 30 9.15 2.64 -12.63
C GLY A 30 7.64 2.75 -12.77
N THR A 31 6.86 2.73 -11.68
CA THR A 31 5.39 2.70 -11.76
C THR A 31 4.77 4.04 -12.14
N GLY A 32 5.47 5.15 -11.85
CA GLY A 32 4.93 6.50 -11.98
C GLY A 32 3.97 6.89 -10.85
N THR A 33 3.67 5.98 -9.92
CA THR A 33 2.76 6.20 -8.80
C THR A 33 3.43 5.90 -7.47
N THR A 34 2.99 6.57 -6.42
CA THR A 34 3.42 6.31 -5.04
C THR A 34 2.20 6.08 -4.17
N PRO A 35 2.28 5.21 -3.14
CA PRO A 35 1.16 4.97 -2.25
C PRO A 35 0.68 6.27 -1.60
N ASN A 36 -0.62 6.47 -1.54
CA ASN A 36 -1.21 7.61 -0.84
C ASN A 36 -1.13 7.37 0.68
N GLU A 37 -0.54 8.30 1.42
CA GLU A 37 -0.31 8.16 2.86
C GLU A 37 -1.59 7.98 3.67
N ARG A 38 -2.70 8.60 3.24
CA ARG A 38 -4.01 8.45 3.92
C ARG A 38 -4.53 7.03 3.77
N TRP A 39 -4.34 6.44 2.61
CA TRP A 39 -4.70 5.04 2.37
C TRP A 39 -3.80 4.08 3.11
N LEU A 40 -2.48 4.34 3.20
CA LEU A 40 -1.58 3.54 4.02
C LEU A 40 -2.02 3.54 5.49
N GLU A 41 -2.36 4.72 6.02
CA GLU A 41 -2.86 4.85 7.40
C GLU A 41 -4.18 4.12 7.60
N TRP A 42 -5.11 4.25 6.65
CA TRP A 42 -6.39 3.56 6.70
C TRP A 42 -6.19 2.02 6.73
N HIS A 43 -5.35 1.48 5.85
CA HIS A 43 -5.02 0.05 5.84
C HIS A 43 -4.33 -0.42 7.12
N ARG A 44 -3.46 0.40 7.72
CA ARG A 44 -2.81 0.10 8.99
C ARG A 44 -3.86 -0.09 10.10
N ARG A 45 -4.80 0.84 10.22
CA ARG A 45 -5.91 0.76 11.20
C ARG A 45 -6.82 -0.44 10.95
N ALA A 46 -7.11 -0.75 9.68
CA ALA A 46 -7.84 -1.95 9.33
C ALA A 46 -7.12 -3.22 9.84
N GLY A 47 -5.80 -3.27 9.65
CA GLY A 47 -4.94 -4.35 10.16
C GLY A 47 -4.98 -4.49 11.68
N GLU A 48 -4.99 -3.38 12.41
CA GLU A 48 -5.12 -3.38 13.88
C GLU A 48 -6.46 -3.98 14.34
N LEU A 49 -7.58 -3.59 13.71
CA LEU A 49 -8.90 -4.15 14.00
C LEU A 49 -8.95 -5.67 13.72
N VAL A 50 -8.34 -6.12 12.63
CA VAL A 50 -8.21 -7.55 12.31
C VAL A 50 -7.40 -8.28 13.39
N ALA A 51 -6.30 -7.69 13.85
CA ALA A 51 -5.47 -8.28 14.91
C ALA A 51 -6.24 -8.41 16.24
N VAL A 52 -7.04 -7.40 16.60
CA VAL A 52 -7.94 -7.45 17.77
C VAL A 52 -8.95 -8.59 17.63
N ALA A 53 -9.60 -8.70 16.47
CA ALA A 53 -10.57 -9.78 16.23
C ALA A 53 -9.94 -11.17 16.31
N GLN A 54 -8.72 -11.34 15.79
CA GLN A 54 -7.97 -12.58 15.91
C GLN A 54 -7.59 -12.89 17.37
N ALA A 55 -7.18 -11.88 18.15
CA ALA A 55 -6.86 -12.04 19.56
C ALA A 55 -8.09 -12.46 20.37
N ALA A 56 -9.26 -11.85 20.10
CA ALA A 56 -10.52 -12.21 20.73
C ALA A 56 -10.92 -13.67 20.44
N ARG A 57 -10.77 -14.14 19.19
CA ARG A 57 -11.01 -15.53 18.82
C ARG A 57 -10.10 -16.50 19.59
N ARG A 58 -8.80 -16.24 19.61
CA ARG A 58 -7.85 -17.07 20.38
C ARG A 58 -8.20 -17.10 21.87
N ALA A 59 -8.59 -15.97 22.45
CA ALA A 59 -8.99 -15.91 23.86
C ALA A 59 -10.25 -16.74 24.14
N HIS A 60 -11.22 -16.75 23.20
CA HIS A 60 -12.40 -17.59 23.29
C HIS A 60 -12.06 -19.08 23.22
N GLU A 61 -11.19 -19.48 22.29
CA GLU A 61 -10.73 -20.87 22.12
C GLU A 61 -9.95 -21.38 23.34
N LEU A 62 -9.21 -20.51 24.03
CA LEU A 62 -8.46 -20.83 25.25
C LEU A 62 -9.33 -20.83 26.52
N ARG A 63 -10.61 -20.44 26.43
CA ARG A 63 -11.49 -20.39 27.59
C ARG A 63 -11.78 -21.83 28.07
N PRO A 64 -11.38 -22.22 29.29
CA PRO A 64 -11.65 -23.56 29.78
C PRO A 64 -13.16 -23.82 29.83
N ALA A 65 -13.57 -25.03 29.41
CA ALA A 65 -14.96 -25.44 29.48
C ALA A 65 -15.49 -25.26 30.91
N PRO A 66 -16.71 -24.73 31.10
CA PRO A 66 -17.27 -24.57 32.43
C PRO A 66 -17.31 -25.93 33.13
N ALA A 67 -16.58 -26.07 34.22
CA ALA A 67 -16.68 -27.24 35.09
C ALA A 67 -18.13 -27.34 35.61
N PRO A 68 -18.72 -28.54 35.69
CA PRO A 68 -20.07 -28.70 36.23
C PRO A 68 -20.12 -28.12 37.65
N ALA A 69 -21.08 -27.21 37.87
CA ALA A 69 -21.17 -26.34 39.03
C ALA A 69 -21.22 -27.13 40.36
N ALA A 70 -20.23 -26.90 41.23
CA ALA A 70 -20.38 -27.12 42.66
C ALA A 70 -20.98 -25.85 43.27
N VAL A 71 -22.13 -26.02 43.93
CA VAL A 71 -22.96 -24.96 44.52
C VAL A 71 -22.23 -24.30 45.70
N ALA A 72 -21.94 -23.00 45.61
CA ALA A 72 -21.60 -22.15 46.76
C ALA A 72 -22.08 -20.70 46.51
N PRO A 73 -22.59 -19.98 47.52
CA PRO A 73 -23.28 -18.72 47.33
C PRO A 73 -22.30 -17.58 46.98
N VAL A 74 -22.67 -16.85 45.93
CA VAL A 74 -21.91 -15.74 45.36
C VAL A 74 -22.22 -14.46 46.13
N THR A 75 -21.21 -13.90 46.81
CA THR A 75 -21.12 -12.45 47.05
C THR A 75 -19.76 -11.97 46.57
N ALA A 76 -19.67 -11.65 45.28
CA ALA A 76 -18.63 -10.82 44.68
C ALA A 76 -19.23 -10.09 43.46
N PRO A 77 -18.83 -8.84 43.20
CA PRO A 77 -19.70 -7.86 42.57
C PRO A 77 -19.82 -8.04 41.06
N ASP A 78 -21.02 -7.68 40.61
CA ASP A 78 -21.62 -7.57 39.28
C ASP A 78 -20.86 -6.66 38.28
N ARG A 79 -19.52 -6.63 38.32
CA ARG A 79 -18.69 -5.78 37.44
C ARG A 79 -18.30 -6.44 36.12
N VAL A 80 -18.37 -7.76 36.02
CA VAL A 80 -17.97 -8.52 34.82
C VAL A 80 -19.07 -8.53 33.75
N ALA A 81 -20.35 -8.55 34.16
CA ALA A 81 -21.49 -8.57 33.23
C ALA A 81 -21.72 -7.23 32.50
N GLY A 82 -21.35 -6.10 33.10
CA GLY A 82 -21.47 -4.76 32.49
C GLY A 82 -20.30 -4.37 31.56
N ALA A 83 -19.15 -5.07 31.64
CA ALA A 83 -17.95 -4.72 30.89
C ALA A 83 -17.94 -5.30 29.46
N GLU A 84 -18.43 -6.53 29.27
CA GLU A 84 -18.55 -7.15 27.92
C GLU A 84 -19.40 -6.32 26.95
N PRO A 85 -20.61 -5.83 27.33
CA PRO A 85 -21.41 -4.96 26.46
C PRO A 85 -20.71 -3.65 26.10
N ALA A 86 -19.94 -3.08 27.03
CA ALA A 86 -19.20 -1.84 26.80
C ALA A 86 -18.03 -2.02 25.81
N ILE A 87 -17.36 -3.18 25.86
CA ILE A 87 -16.28 -3.52 24.92
C ILE A 87 -16.85 -3.74 23.52
N VAL A 88 -17.93 -4.51 23.38
CA VAL A 88 -18.58 -4.74 22.09
C VAL A 88 -19.01 -3.42 21.45
N ALA A 89 -19.69 -2.56 22.21
CA ALA A 89 -20.10 -1.24 21.71
C ALA A 89 -18.92 -0.33 21.33
N ALA A 90 -17.79 -0.42 22.06
CA ALA A 90 -16.58 0.31 21.71
C ALA A 90 -15.94 -0.20 20.41
N VAL A 91 -15.95 -1.51 20.19
CA VAL A 91 -15.44 -2.13 18.95
C VAL A 91 -16.34 -1.80 17.76
N GLU A 92 -17.66 -1.89 17.92
CA GLU A 92 -18.63 -1.50 16.88
C GLU A 92 -18.41 -0.04 16.45
N ARG A 93 -18.30 0.88 17.42
CA ARG A 93 -17.98 2.28 17.12
C ARG A 93 -16.65 2.44 16.39
N ALA A 94 -15.61 1.72 16.81
CA ALA A 94 -14.30 1.78 16.15
C ALA A 94 -14.36 1.28 14.69
N ILE A 95 -15.20 0.27 14.40
CA ILE A 95 -15.44 -0.21 13.04
C ILE A 95 -16.17 0.86 12.23
N ASP A 96 -17.24 1.43 12.76
CA ASP A 96 -18.01 2.47 12.08
C ASP A 96 -17.14 3.70 11.78
N ASP A 97 -16.37 4.17 12.77
CA ASP A 97 -15.44 5.29 12.62
C ASP A 97 -14.38 4.98 11.54
N HIS A 98 -13.86 3.75 11.50
CA HIS A 98 -12.91 3.32 10.48
C HIS A 98 -13.52 3.31 9.07
N MET A 99 -14.75 2.80 8.93
CA MET A 99 -15.45 2.77 7.65
C MET A 99 -15.81 4.18 7.15
N GLN A 100 -16.19 5.08 8.05
CA GLN A 100 -16.44 6.49 7.75
C GLN A 100 -15.15 7.24 7.37
N ALA A 101 -14.02 6.89 7.98
CA ALA A 101 -12.71 7.48 7.70
C ALA A 101 -12.06 6.98 6.39
N ARG A 102 -12.77 6.18 5.59
CA ARG A 102 -12.26 5.71 4.30
C ARG A 102 -11.93 6.90 3.39
N PRO A 103 -10.69 7.02 2.88
CA PRO A 103 -10.34 8.10 1.98
C PRO A 103 -11.18 8.05 0.69
N SER A 104 -11.43 9.23 0.13
CA SER A 104 -12.22 9.39 -1.11
C SER A 104 -11.35 9.52 -2.35
N GLU A 105 -10.08 9.85 -2.13
CA GLU A 105 -9.02 9.99 -3.11
C GLU A 105 -8.55 8.61 -3.61
N PRO A 106 -7.80 8.55 -4.72
CA PRO A 106 -7.18 7.31 -5.17
C PRO A 106 -6.19 6.72 -4.14
N GLU A 107 -6.01 5.41 -4.17
CA GLU A 107 -5.03 4.69 -3.32
C GLU A 107 -3.58 5.03 -3.64
N GLU A 108 -3.33 5.54 -4.85
CA GLU A 108 -2.01 5.94 -5.31
C GLU A 108 -2.04 7.37 -5.85
N ASP A 109 -1.01 8.14 -5.50
CA ASP A 109 -0.76 9.46 -6.05
C ASP A 109 0.24 9.39 -7.21
N ARG A 110 0.25 10.40 -8.08
CA ARG A 110 1.33 10.52 -9.07
C ARG A 110 2.65 10.77 -8.34
N CYS A 111 3.69 10.05 -8.71
CA CYS A 111 5.02 10.25 -8.17
C CYS A 111 5.51 11.68 -8.48
N ALA A 112 5.75 12.48 -7.45
CA ALA A 112 6.16 13.87 -7.61
C ALA A 112 7.56 14.04 -8.25
N ALA A 113 8.45 13.06 -8.08
CA ALA A 113 9.80 13.13 -8.66
C ALA A 113 9.81 12.94 -10.18
N CYS A 114 9.03 11.99 -10.71
CA CYS A 114 8.93 11.74 -12.16
C CYS A 114 7.64 12.28 -12.79
N GLN A 115 6.80 12.97 -12.01
CA GLN A 115 5.53 13.55 -12.46
C GLN A 115 4.57 12.54 -13.12
N GLY A 116 4.63 11.27 -12.70
CA GLY A 116 3.81 10.20 -13.28
C GLY A 116 4.44 9.44 -14.45
N LEU A 117 5.64 9.81 -14.89
CA LEU A 117 6.30 9.17 -16.05
C LEU A 117 6.90 7.80 -15.73
N GLY A 118 7.19 7.52 -14.46
CA GLY A 118 7.91 6.33 -14.03
C GLY A 118 9.40 6.31 -14.38
N ARG A 119 9.87 7.25 -15.20
CA ARG A 119 11.26 7.36 -15.65
C ARG A 119 11.92 8.65 -15.18
N GLU A 120 13.23 8.60 -15.03
CA GLU A 120 14.10 9.75 -14.80
C GLU A 120 15.29 9.71 -15.75
N LEU A 121 15.81 10.89 -16.12
CA LEU A 121 17.00 10.95 -16.97
C LEU A 121 18.23 10.51 -16.19
N THR A 122 19.06 9.66 -16.80
CA THR A 122 20.40 9.36 -16.30
C THR A 122 21.31 10.59 -16.42
N ALA A 123 22.53 10.51 -15.89
CA ALA A 123 23.53 11.56 -16.10
C ALA A 123 23.79 11.81 -17.59
N ALA A 124 23.88 10.73 -18.39
CA ALA A 124 24.00 10.82 -19.85
C ALA A 124 22.74 11.40 -20.50
N GLY A 125 21.55 10.99 -20.03
CA GLY A 125 20.26 11.55 -20.45
C GLY A 125 20.17 13.06 -20.27
N ARG A 126 20.62 13.58 -19.12
CA ARG A 126 20.65 15.02 -18.85
C ARG A 126 21.62 15.77 -19.77
N GLN A 127 22.83 15.26 -19.95
CA GLN A 127 23.81 15.86 -20.88
C GLN A 127 23.30 15.87 -22.32
N PHE A 128 22.61 14.80 -22.74
CA PHE A 128 21.99 14.72 -24.05
C PHE A 128 20.85 15.72 -24.21
N ALA A 129 19.96 15.84 -23.23
CA ALA A 129 18.90 16.84 -23.24
C ALA A 129 19.45 18.28 -23.30
N GLU A 130 20.55 18.57 -22.59
CA GLU A 130 21.23 19.86 -22.66
C GLU A 130 21.86 20.14 -24.04
N LEU A 131 22.41 19.11 -24.69
CA LEU A 131 22.91 19.23 -26.07
C LEU A 131 21.75 19.58 -27.01
N LEU A 132 20.64 18.84 -26.94
CA LEU A 132 19.47 19.09 -27.77
C LEU A 132 18.89 20.49 -27.55
N ALA A 133 18.85 20.95 -26.29
CA ALA A 133 18.36 22.29 -25.94
C ALA A 133 19.25 23.40 -26.53
N ARG A 134 20.58 23.23 -26.49
CA ARG A 134 21.53 24.20 -27.09
C ARG A 134 21.36 24.36 -28.60
N HIS A 135 20.90 23.30 -29.28
CA HIS A 135 20.64 23.32 -30.71
C HIS A 135 19.17 23.62 -31.06
N GLY A 136 18.32 23.92 -30.06
CA GLY A 136 16.92 24.31 -30.28
C GLY A 136 15.96 23.16 -30.57
N PHE A 137 16.37 21.91 -30.40
CA PHE A 137 15.51 20.74 -30.63
C PHE A 137 14.49 20.52 -29.50
N VAL A 138 14.79 20.97 -28.28
CA VAL A 138 13.89 20.90 -27.13
C VAL A 138 13.92 22.22 -26.36
N ARG A 139 12.77 22.62 -25.81
CA ARG A 139 12.71 23.78 -24.90
C ARG A 139 13.24 23.36 -23.54
N ARG A 140 14.05 24.21 -22.90
CA ARG A 140 14.38 24.01 -21.48
C ARG A 140 13.07 24.10 -20.69
N PRO A 141 12.83 23.16 -19.76
CA PRO A 141 11.73 23.28 -18.81
C PRO A 141 11.90 24.53 -17.94
#